data_AF-E2A799-F1
#
_entry.id   AF-E2A799-F1
#
_cell.length_a   1.000
_cell.length_b   1.000
_cell.length_c   1.000
_cell.angle_alpha   90.00
_cell.angle_beta   90.00
_cell.angle_gamma   90.00
#
_symmetry.space_group_name_H-M   'P 1'
#
loop_
_entity.id
_entity.type
_entity.pdbx_description
1 polymer ?
#
loop_
_entity_poly.entity_id
_entity_poly.type
_entity_poly.pdbx_seq_one_letter_code
_entity_poly.pdbx_strand_id
1 'polypeptide(L)'
;SWTRVALSLALMISLLTAVAAMLTYDDVAEASCYLRTYGFLVNEENHQQSSSLDNAITLSEALSLFQECCGLPGNGVLTVEKIRVMRRPCCSVADIHPYSPLTRKWLRTHLTWIFRLANRDTLRTTQNAFALWSEQSSLTFSRDPLRPDILISYQSGAHAYENNDNGGSCLLPVTGPGSVVAYAFFPTGAPNQVTVVHVDETEPWHITLARPPSDKLYLLQTLTYEIGHTLGLTHSMREDSVM
;
A
#
# COMPACT_ATOMS: atom_id res chain seq x y z
N SER A 1 -46.42 -33.98 -14.51
CA SER A 1 -46.46 -32.59 -14.01
C SER A 1 -45.44 -32.28 -12.90
N TRP A 2 -44.56 -33.21 -12.50
CA TRP A 2 -43.54 -32.96 -11.47
C TRP A 2 -42.19 -32.49 -12.02
N THR A 3 -41.84 -32.92 -13.23
CA THR A 3 -40.57 -32.58 -13.91
C THR A 3 -40.47 -31.10 -14.28
N ARG A 4 -41.59 -30.45 -14.62
CA ARG A 4 -41.64 -29.02 -14.94
C ARG A 4 -41.48 -28.13 -13.70
N VAL A 5 -42.02 -28.56 -12.56
CA VAL A 5 -41.90 -27.85 -11.26
C VAL A 5 -40.47 -27.97 -10.71
N ALA A 6 -39.85 -29.13 -10.85
CA ALA A 6 -38.46 -29.36 -10.46
C ALA A 6 -37.46 -28.56 -11.33
N LEU A 7 -37.69 -28.47 -12.64
CA LEU A 7 -36.87 -27.62 -13.53
C LEU A 7 -37.03 -26.13 -13.19
N SER A 8 -38.24 -25.66 -12.89
CA SER A 8 -38.46 -24.26 -12.51
C SER A 8 -37.87 -23.90 -11.14
N LEU A 9 -37.89 -24.84 -10.18
CA LEU A 9 -37.23 -24.64 -8.89
C LEU A 9 -35.71 -24.65 -9.04
N ALA A 10 -35.15 -25.55 -9.85
CA ALA A 10 -33.72 -25.59 -10.12
C ALA A 10 -33.24 -24.34 -10.88
N LEU A 11 -34.05 -23.81 -11.82
CA LEU A 11 -33.74 -22.56 -12.51
C LEU A 11 -33.80 -21.37 -11.54
N MET A 12 -34.80 -21.29 -10.66
CA MET A 12 -34.91 -20.24 -9.64
C MET A 12 -33.81 -20.32 -8.58
N ILE A 13 -33.41 -21.52 -8.15
CA ILE A 13 -32.28 -21.73 -7.23
C ILE A 13 -30.96 -21.38 -7.94
N SER A 14 -30.81 -21.71 -9.23
CA SER A 14 -29.63 -21.29 -10.02
C SER A 14 -29.58 -19.77 -10.26
N LEU A 15 -30.75 -19.12 -10.36
CA LEU A 15 -30.88 -17.67 -10.52
C LEU A 15 -30.65 -16.92 -9.20
N LEU A 16 -30.95 -17.55 -8.05
CA LEU A 16 -30.58 -17.07 -6.71
C LEU A 16 -29.09 -17.24 -6.39
N THR A 17 -28.42 -18.23 -6.99
CA THR A 17 -26.95 -18.40 -6.87
C THR A 17 -26.13 -17.57 -7.86
N ALA A 18 -26.78 -16.87 -8.79
CA ALA A 18 -26.14 -16.02 -9.77
C ALA A 18 -26.59 -14.56 -9.62
N VAL A 19 -26.66 -14.06 -8.39
CA VAL A 19 -26.34 -12.64 -8.19
C VAL A 19 -24.84 -12.55 -8.48
N ALA A 20 -24.49 -12.28 -9.73
CA ALA A 20 -23.16 -11.77 -10.05
C ALA A 20 -22.90 -10.65 -9.03
N ALA A 21 -21.83 -10.76 -8.27
CA ALA A 21 -21.50 -9.76 -7.27
C ALA A 21 -21.55 -8.39 -7.96
N MET A 22 -22.57 -7.61 -7.64
CA MET A 22 -22.70 -6.26 -8.15
C MET A 22 -21.95 -5.35 -7.19
N LEU A 23 -21.30 -4.32 -7.73
CA LEU A 23 -20.71 -3.28 -6.91
C LEU A 23 -21.79 -2.68 -6.01
N THR A 24 -21.45 -2.55 -4.73
CA THR A 24 -22.25 -1.85 -3.74
C THR A 24 -21.88 -0.38 -3.72
N TYR A 25 -22.72 0.44 -3.09
CA TYR A 25 -22.37 1.84 -2.82
C TYR A 25 -21.08 1.96 -2.00
N ASP A 26 -20.90 1.05 -1.04
CA ASP A 26 -19.72 0.99 -0.18
C ASP A 26 -18.45 0.67 -0.99
N ASP A 27 -18.51 -0.21 -2.00
CA ASP A 27 -17.37 -0.49 -2.88
C ASP A 27 -16.90 0.76 -3.65
N VAL A 28 -17.85 1.59 -4.10
CA VAL A 28 -17.54 2.84 -4.81
C VAL A 28 -16.95 3.88 -3.87
N ALA A 29 -17.50 4.00 -2.65
CA ALA A 29 -16.97 4.88 -1.62
C ALA A 29 -15.54 4.47 -1.20
N GLU A 30 -15.30 3.17 -1.04
CA GLU A 30 -13.97 2.60 -0.74
C GLU A 30 -12.98 2.88 -1.87
N ALA A 31 -13.35 2.66 -3.13
CA ALA A 31 -12.50 2.97 -4.28
C ALA A 31 -12.14 4.46 -4.33
N SER A 32 -13.12 5.36 -4.13
CA SER A 32 -12.89 6.80 -4.09
C SER A 32 -11.92 7.19 -2.98
N CYS A 33 -12.09 6.58 -1.79
CA CYS A 33 -11.21 6.76 -0.65
C CYS A 33 -9.78 6.31 -0.98
N TYR A 34 -9.61 5.11 -1.55
CA TYR A 34 -8.31 4.57 -1.97
C TYR A 34 -7.61 5.53 -2.93
N LEU A 35 -8.31 5.96 -3.98
CA LEU A 35 -7.73 6.83 -5.01
C LEU A 35 -7.24 8.17 -4.42
N ARG A 36 -7.93 8.71 -3.41
CA ARG A 36 -7.49 9.91 -2.69
C ARG A 36 -6.28 9.66 -1.81
N THR A 37 -6.30 8.55 -1.06
CA THR A 37 -5.19 8.17 -0.17
C THR A 37 -3.88 7.99 -0.94
N TYR A 38 -3.95 7.34 -2.11
CA TYR A 38 -2.78 7.03 -2.95
C TYR A 38 -2.44 8.11 -3.99
N GLY A 39 -3.16 9.24 -3.98
CA GLY A 39 -2.86 10.42 -4.80
C GLY A 39 -3.37 10.37 -6.24
N PHE A 40 -4.13 9.35 -6.63
CA PHE A 40 -4.80 9.27 -7.93
C PHE A 40 -5.94 10.28 -8.09
N LEU A 41 -6.56 10.70 -7.00
CA LEU A 41 -7.70 11.62 -6.99
C LEU A 41 -7.43 12.80 -6.03
N VAL A 42 -7.45 14.02 -6.56
CA VAL A 42 -7.23 15.25 -5.79
C VAL A 42 -8.47 15.62 -4.98
N ASN A 43 -8.29 16.14 -3.77
CA ASN A 43 -9.38 16.65 -2.94
C ASN A 43 -9.83 18.02 -3.44
N GLU A 44 -11.10 18.13 -3.80
CA GLU A 44 -11.68 19.40 -4.25
C GLU A 44 -11.87 20.31 -3.03
N GLU A 45 -10.85 21.08 -2.67
CA GLU A 45 -10.95 21.96 -1.50
C GLU A 45 -11.78 23.23 -1.75
N ASN A 46 -12.21 23.57 -2.99
CA ASN A 46 -12.92 24.84 -3.20
C ASN A 46 -13.79 25.00 -4.47
N HIS A 47 -14.31 23.94 -5.08
CA HIS A 47 -15.20 24.09 -6.24
C HIS A 47 -16.68 23.95 -5.86
N GLN A 48 -17.30 25.07 -5.49
CA GLN A 48 -18.75 25.21 -5.33
C GLN A 48 -19.56 24.97 -6.65
N GLN A 49 -18.97 24.37 -7.69
CA GLN A 49 -19.55 24.27 -9.03
C GLN A 49 -19.01 23.10 -9.89
N SER A 50 -18.49 22.02 -9.29
CA SER A 50 -18.19 20.80 -10.04
C SER A 50 -19.48 20.05 -10.37
N SER A 51 -19.75 19.78 -11.66
CA SER A 51 -20.96 19.05 -12.07
C SER A 51 -20.85 17.56 -11.72
N SER A 52 -21.98 16.86 -11.59
CA SER A 52 -21.96 15.40 -11.38
C SER A 52 -21.25 14.65 -12.51
N LEU A 53 -21.21 15.22 -13.72
CA LEU A 53 -20.53 14.63 -14.87
C LEU A 53 -19.02 14.77 -14.75
N ASP A 54 -18.54 15.96 -14.34
CA ASP A 54 -17.11 16.22 -14.16
C ASP A 54 -16.51 15.29 -13.10
N ASN A 55 -17.21 15.12 -11.97
CA ASN A 55 -16.81 14.18 -10.92
C ASN A 55 -16.71 12.72 -11.42
N ALA A 56 -17.63 12.29 -12.29
CA ALA A 56 -17.61 10.94 -12.85
C ALA A 56 -16.43 10.75 -13.82
N ILE A 57 -16.10 11.77 -14.62
CA ILE A 57 -14.95 11.77 -15.53
C ILE A 57 -13.66 11.69 -14.72
N THR A 58 -13.49 12.56 -13.72
CA THR A 58 -12.28 12.57 -12.87
C THR A 58 -12.10 11.25 -12.12
N LEU A 59 -13.17 10.64 -11.62
CA LEU A 59 -13.11 9.32 -10.99
C LEU A 59 -12.69 8.23 -11.98
N SER A 60 -13.23 8.25 -13.20
CA SER A 60 -12.86 7.30 -14.25
C SER A 60 -11.39 7.43 -14.66
N GLU A 61 -10.88 8.65 -14.76
CA GLU A 61 -9.46 8.91 -15.04
C GLU A 61 -8.55 8.39 -13.92
N ALA A 62 -8.89 8.70 -12.66
CA ALA A 62 -8.17 8.20 -11.50
C ALA A 62 -8.14 6.65 -11.44
N LEU A 63 -9.28 6.01 -11.75
CA LEU A 63 -9.37 4.55 -11.85
C LEU A 63 -8.50 3.99 -12.97
N SER A 64 -8.40 4.67 -14.10
CA SER A 64 -7.55 4.25 -15.22
C SER A 64 -6.07 4.27 -14.81
N LEU A 65 -5.63 5.33 -14.15
CA LEU A 65 -4.26 5.45 -13.64
C LEU A 65 -3.93 4.36 -12.61
N PHE A 66 -4.82 4.12 -11.65
CA PHE A 66 -4.67 3.01 -10.69
C PHE A 66 -4.52 1.67 -11.41
N GLN A 67 -5.37 1.42 -12.42
CA GLN A 67 -5.35 0.17 -13.17
C GLN A 67 -4.01 -0.03 -13.87
N GLU A 68 -3.50 1.01 -14.54
CA GLU A 68 -2.19 0.96 -15.19
C GLU A 68 -1.05 0.72 -14.20
N CYS A 69 -1.07 1.40 -13.04
CA CYS A 69 -0.09 1.20 -11.97
C CYS A 69 -0.08 -0.24 -11.43
N CYS A 70 -1.24 -0.89 -11.36
CA CYS A 70 -1.37 -2.27 -10.91
C CYS A 70 -1.27 -3.32 -12.05
N GLY A 71 -0.88 -2.93 -13.27
CA GLY A 71 -0.77 -3.86 -14.41
C GLY A 71 -2.13 -4.36 -14.96
N LEU A 72 -3.22 -3.68 -14.64
CA LEU A 72 -4.58 -3.96 -15.10
C LEU A 72 -4.91 -3.15 -16.37
N PRO A 73 -5.93 -3.54 -17.16
CA PRO A 73 -6.40 -2.72 -18.26
C PRO A 73 -6.95 -1.36 -17.76
N GLY A 74 -6.26 -0.28 -18.12
CA GLY A 74 -6.62 1.12 -17.86
C GLY A 74 -7.82 1.58 -18.67
N ASN A 75 -9.00 1.14 -18.27
CA ASN A 75 -10.26 1.51 -18.93
C ASN A 75 -11.17 2.37 -18.05
N GLY A 76 -10.73 2.72 -16.84
CA GLY A 76 -11.47 3.58 -15.90
C GLY A 76 -12.70 2.94 -15.27
N VAL A 77 -13.02 1.68 -15.58
CA VAL A 77 -14.21 1.00 -15.07
C VAL A 77 -13.88 0.27 -13.78
N LEU A 78 -14.55 0.59 -12.67
CA LEU A 78 -14.49 -0.20 -11.44
C LEU A 78 -15.27 -1.52 -11.62
N THR A 79 -14.69 -2.63 -11.19
CA THR A 79 -15.35 -3.94 -11.15
C THR A 79 -15.08 -4.62 -9.81
N VAL A 80 -15.83 -5.69 -9.51
CA VAL A 80 -15.62 -6.48 -8.27
C VAL A 80 -14.20 -7.06 -8.20
N GLU A 81 -13.62 -7.43 -9.33
CA GLU A 81 -12.24 -7.90 -9.41
C GLU A 81 -11.24 -6.79 -9.10
N LYS A 82 -11.50 -5.56 -9.57
CA LYS A 82 -10.59 -4.41 -9.37
C LYS A 82 -10.63 -3.88 -7.95
N ILE A 83 -11.81 -3.80 -7.32
CA ILE A 83 -11.89 -3.44 -5.89
C ILE A 83 -11.21 -4.51 -5.01
N ARG A 84 -11.25 -5.80 -5.39
CA ARG A 84 -10.46 -6.84 -4.71
C ARG A 84 -8.95 -6.63 -4.84
N VAL A 85 -8.47 -5.99 -5.91
CA VAL A 85 -7.04 -5.61 -6.03
C VAL A 85 -6.72 -4.47 -5.06
N MET A 86 -7.59 -3.46 -4.95
CA MET A 86 -7.43 -2.35 -3.98
C MET A 86 -7.43 -2.84 -2.52
N ARG A 87 -8.07 -3.98 -2.24
CA ARG A 87 -8.11 -4.63 -0.92
C ARG A 87 -6.94 -5.55 -0.62
N ARG A 88 -5.99 -5.73 -1.56
CA ARG A 88 -4.81 -6.55 -1.29
C ARG A 88 -3.90 -5.81 -0.29
N PRO A 89 -3.19 -6.56 0.57
CA PRO A 89 -2.23 -5.95 1.47
C PRO A 89 -1.15 -5.19 0.69
N CYS A 90 -0.97 -3.90 0.97
CA CYS A 90 -0.01 -3.05 0.28
C CYS A 90 0.69 -2.04 1.23
N CYS A 91 1.72 -1.37 0.70
CA CYS A 91 2.31 -0.20 1.34
C CYS A 91 1.32 0.97 1.31
N SER A 92 1.31 1.85 2.32
CA SER A 92 0.47 3.08 2.30
C SER A 92 1.19 4.35 1.84
N VAL A 93 2.39 4.23 1.28
CA VAL A 93 3.04 5.36 0.61
C VAL A 93 2.25 5.67 -0.68
N ALA A 94 1.97 6.95 -0.94
CA ALA A 94 1.19 7.33 -2.11
C ALA A 94 1.87 6.93 -3.42
N ASP A 95 1.11 6.44 -4.39
CA ASP A 95 1.62 6.13 -5.73
C ASP A 95 2.00 7.41 -6.47
N ILE A 96 1.16 8.45 -6.35
CA ILE A 96 1.32 9.73 -7.03
C ILE A 96 1.59 10.82 -5.98
N HIS A 97 2.71 11.51 -6.13
CA HIS A 97 3.10 12.63 -5.26
C HIS A 97 3.05 13.95 -6.03
N PRO A 98 1.97 14.74 -5.91
CA PRO A 98 1.81 15.99 -6.67
C PRO A 98 2.86 17.06 -6.32
N TYR A 99 3.43 17.00 -5.11
CA TYR A 99 4.47 17.93 -4.64
C TYR A 99 5.67 17.15 -4.09
N SER A 100 6.50 16.62 -4.99
CA SER A 100 7.72 15.93 -4.56
C SER A 100 8.83 16.94 -4.25
N PRO A 101 9.42 16.96 -3.05
CA PRO A 101 10.61 17.78 -2.80
C PRO A 101 11.74 17.40 -3.75
N LEU A 102 12.49 18.40 -4.20
CA LEU A 102 13.53 18.30 -5.24
C LEU A 102 14.65 17.30 -4.94
N THR A 103 14.75 16.79 -3.70
CA THR A 103 15.77 15.82 -3.30
C THR A 103 15.24 14.83 -2.26
N ARG A 104 14.92 13.60 -2.70
CA ARG A 104 14.69 12.44 -1.83
C ARG A 104 15.95 11.60 -1.72
N LYS A 105 17.06 12.17 -1.23
CA LYS A 105 18.33 11.44 -1.13
C LYS A 105 19.07 11.75 0.16
N TRP A 106 19.77 10.75 0.67
CA TRP A 106 20.74 10.93 1.73
C TRP A 106 21.97 11.67 1.22
N LEU A 107 22.48 12.60 2.03
CA LEU A 107 23.74 13.30 1.74
C LEU A 107 24.98 12.43 1.98
N ARG A 108 24.80 11.29 2.67
CA ARG A 108 25.85 10.34 3.02
C ARG A 108 25.49 8.94 2.51
N THR A 109 26.52 8.13 2.28
CA THR A 109 26.38 6.75 1.82
C THR A 109 26.43 5.71 2.93
N HIS A 110 27.02 6.05 4.08
CA HIS A 110 26.92 5.22 5.28
C HIS A 110 25.71 5.65 6.10
N LEU A 111 24.76 4.73 6.28
CA LEU A 111 23.51 4.96 7.01
C LEU A 111 23.43 4.02 8.21
N THR A 112 22.87 4.52 9.30
CA THR A 112 22.65 3.72 10.51
C THR A 112 21.20 3.31 10.66
N TRP A 113 20.94 2.14 11.24
CA TRP A 113 19.56 1.67 11.44
C TRP A 113 19.35 0.97 12.79
N ILE A 114 18.10 0.90 13.20
CA ILE A 114 17.66 0.06 14.31
C ILE A 114 16.23 -0.41 14.08
N PHE A 115 15.95 -1.68 14.38
CA PHE A 115 14.59 -2.14 14.61
C PHE A 115 14.33 -2.15 16.12
N ARG A 116 13.48 -1.23 16.59
CA ARG A 116 13.14 -1.04 18.00
C ARG A 116 12.34 -2.24 18.51
N LEU A 117 12.75 -2.78 19.66
CA LEU A 117 12.13 -3.95 20.33
C LEU A 117 12.05 -5.23 19.48
N ALA A 118 12.79 -5.33 18.37
CA ALA A 118 12.83 -6.53 17.56
C ALA A 118 13.50 -7.70 18.30
N ASN A 119 12.90 -8.88 18.15
CA ASN A 119 13.55 -10.14 18.56
C ASN A 119 14.71 -10.49 17.62
N ARG A 120 15.43 -11.56 17.95
CA ARG A 120 16.62 -12.00 17.20
C ARG A 120 16.34 -12.28 15.72
N ASP A 121 15.22 -12.94 15.42
CA ASP A 121 14.89 -13.38 14.06
C ASP A 121 14.41 -12.20 13.21
N THR A 122 13.63 -11.27 13.79
CA THR A 122 13.29 -10.00 13.17
C THR A 122 14.56 -9.21 12.87
N LEU A 123 15.46 -9.03 13.84
CA LEU A 123 16.72 -8.32 13.61
C LEU A 123 17.58 -8.95 12.50
N ARG A 124 17.66 -10.28 12.46
CA ARG A 124 18.36 -11.01 11.40
C ARG A 124 17.70 -10.77 10.04
N THR A 125 16.38 -10.82 9.98
CA THR A 125 15.62 -10.55 8.75
C THR A 125 15.85 -9.12 8.27
N THR A 126 15.79 -8.14 9.17
CA THR A 126 16.08 -6.72 8.87
C THR A 126 17.51 -6.52 8.37
N GLN A 127 18.49 -7.18 8.99
CA GLN A 127 19.88 -7.09 8.54
C GLN A 127 20.04 -7.63 7.10
N ASN A 128 19.35 -8.71 6.74
CA ASN A 128 19.35 -9.21 5.36
C ASN A 128 18.65 -8.26 4.39
N ALA A 129 17.57 -7.60 4.80
CA ALA A 129 16.90 -6.60 3.98
C ALA A 129 17.84 -5.42 3.62
N PHE A 130 18.62 -4.92 4.59
CA PHE A 130 19.66 -3.92 4.33
C PHE A 130 20.83 -4.45 3.48
N ALA A 131 21.20 -5.73 3.66
CA ALA A 131 22.26 -6.35 2.87
C ALA A 131 21.92 -6.33 1.37
N LEU A 132 20.69 -6.67 1.00
CA LEU A 132 20.20 -6.63 -0.39
C LEU A 132 20.42 -5.25 -1.04
N TRP A 133 20.14 -4.16 -0.30
CA TRP A 133 20.38 -2.80 -0.80
C TRP A 133 21.87 -2.44 -0.89
N SER A 134 22.69 -2.89 0.08
CA SER A 134 24.14 -2.64 0.01
C SER A 134 24.85 -3.41 -1.10
N GLU A 135 24.34 -4.58 -1.49
CA GLU A 135 24.90 -5.37 -2.60
C GLU A 135 24.66 -4.73 -3.97
N GLN A 136 23.59 -3.94 -4.10
CA GLN A 136 23.17 -3.35 -5.37
C GLN A 136 23.43 -1.83 -5.45
N SER A 137 24.14 -1.26 -4.48
CA SER A 137 24.42 0.17 -4.42
C SER A 137 25.78 0.47 -3.77
N SER A 138 26.16 1.75 -3.71
CA SER A 138 27.32 2.22 -2.95
C SER A 138 27.00 2.51 -1.47
N LEU A 139 25.76 2.24 -1.04
CA LEU A 139 25.33 2.47 0.34
C LEU A 139 25.85 1.37 1.26
N THR A 140 26.18 1.76 2.50
CA THR A 140 26.58 0.82 3.54
C THR A 140 25.73 1.05 4.78
N PHE A 141 25.43 -0.02 5.50
CA PHE A 141 24.51 0.02 6.63
C PHE A 141 25.17 -0.56 7.88
N SER A 142 25.01 0.12 9.00
CA SER A 142 25.41 -0.40 10.31
C SER A 142 24.30 -0.19 11.33
N ARG A 143 24.28 -1.03 12.37
CA ARG A 143 23.27 -0.91 13.43
C ARG A 143 23.74 0.10 14.47
N ASP A 144 22.94 1.13 14.74
CA ASP A 144 23.16 2.09 15.83
C ASP A 144 21.86 2.25 16.64
N PRO A 145 21.78 1.64 17.85
CA PRO A 145 20.60 1.77 18.70
C PRO A 145 20.37 3.17 19.28
N LEU A 146 21.39 4.03 19.29
CA LEU A 146 21.34 5.34 19.92
C LEU A 146 21.04 6.46 18.91
N ARG A 147 21.62 6.39 17.71
CA ARG A 147 21.49 7.42 16.68
C ARG A 147 21.29 6.82 15.28
N PRO A 148 20.13 6.18 15.03
CA PRO A 148 19.79 5.63 13.72
C PRO A 148 19.42 6.74 12.72
N ASP A 149 19.82 6.60 11.45
CA ASP A 149 19.23 7.30 10.31
C ASP A 149 17.85 6.74 9.95
N ILE A 150 17.69 5.43 10.11
CA ILE A 150 16.47 4.69 9.77
C ILE A 150 15.98 3.94 11.00
N LEU A 151 14.85 4.40 11.55
CA LEU A 151 14.17 3.76 12.67
C LEU A 151 13.07 2.85 12.16
N ILE A 152 13.12 1.56 12.49
CA ILE A 152 12.07 0.60 12.17
C ILE A 152 11.37 0.19 13.47
N SER A 153 10.05 0.12 13.46
CA SER A 153 9.29 -0.41 14.60
C SER A 153 8.00 -1.07 14.17
N TYR A 154 7.60 -2.08 14.95
CA TYR A 154 6.23 -2.54 14.97
C TYR A 154 5.35 -1.45 15.58
N GLN A 155 4.20 -1.21 14.98
CA GLN A 155 3.18 -0.32 15.50
C GLN A 155 1.85 -1.08 15.54
N SER A 156 0.96 -0.67 16.43
CA SER A 156 -0.42 -1.15 16.53
C SER A 156 -1.41 -0.01 16.29
N GLY A 157 -2.50 -0.24 15.57
CA GLY A 157 -3.60 0.72 15.42
C GLY A 157 -3.89 1.09 13.96
N ALA A 158 -4.41 2.30 13.73
CA ALA A 158 -4.62 2.77 12.35
C ALA A 158 -3.25 3.01 11.67
N HIS A 159 -2.88 2.14 10.74
CA HIS A 159 -1.59 2.17 10.03
C HIS A 159 -1.59 2.96 8.72
N ALA A 160 -2.53 3.88 8.53
CA ALA A 160 -2.50 4.75 7.36
C ALA A 160 -1.42 5.83 7.54
N TYR A 161 -0.58 6.04 6.52
CA TYR A 161 0.21 7.26 6.39
C TYR A 161 -0.76 8.45 6.47
N GLU A 162 -0.72 9.23 7.56
CA GLU A 162 -1.52 10.45 7.70
C GLU A 162 -1.05 11.47 6.66
N ASN A 163 -1.64 11.43 5.46
CA ASN A 163 -1.66 12.57 4.55
C ASN A 163 -2.59 13.64 5.14
N ASN A 164 -2.13 14.33 6.18
CA ASN A 164 -2.89 15.39 6.86
C ASN A 164 -3.11 16.62 5.96
N ASP A 165 -2.41 16.69 4.82
CA ASP A 165 -2.54 17.73 3.79
C ASP A 165 -3.82 17.61 2.96
N ASN A 166 -4.60 16.54 3.15
CA ASN A 166 -5.72 16.21 2.30
C ASN A 166 -7.10 16.51 2.91
N GLY A 167 -7.21 17.06 4.13
CA GLY A 167 -8.44 17.71 4.66
C GLY A 167 -9.74 16.87 4.73
N GLY A 168 -9.72 15.61 4.30
CA GLY A 168 -10.88 14.74 4.18
C GLY A 168 -10.82 13.60 5.19
N SER A 169 -11.89 13.41 5.96
CA SER A 169 -12.12 12.28 6.87
C SER A 169 -12.35 10.96 6.09
N CYS A 170 -11.44 10.65 5.18
CA CYS A 170 -11.35 9.37 4.49
C CYS A 170 -10.61 8.38 5.41
N LEU A 171 -11.29 7.97 6.50
CA LEU A 171 -10.86 6.81 7.27
C LEU A 171 -11.18 5.60 6.42
N LEU A 172 -10.21 5.15 5.62
CA LEU A 172 -10.35 3.91 4.88
C LEU A 172 -10.83 2.80 5.84
N PRO A 173 -11.79 1.95 5.44
CA PRO A 173 -12.10 0.69 6.14
C PRO A 173 -10.88 -0.26 6.19
N VAL A 174 -9.84 0.06 5.40
CA VAL A 174 -8.50 -0.53 5.26
C VAL A 174 -7.66 -0.33 6.54
N THR A 175 -8.29 -0.32 7.72
CA THR A 175 -7.63 -0.39 9.04
C THR A 175 -8.03 -1.70 9.70
N GLY A 176 -7.50 -2.80 9.17
CA GLY A 176 -7.67 -4.15 9.71
C GLY A 176 -6.71 -5.12 9.02
N PRO A 177 -6.50 -6.32 9.56
CA PRO A 177 -5.55 -7.28 8.98
C PRO A 177 -5.80 -7.52 7.48
N GLY A 178 -4.74 -7.44 6.68
CA GLY A 178 -4.72 -7.67 5.25
C GLY A 178 -4.80 -6.42 4.37
N SER A 179 -4.62 -5.22 4.93
CA SER A 179 -4.96 -3.96 4.26
C SER A 179 -3.73 -3.05 4.02
N VAL A 180 -3.24 -2.33 5.04
CA VAL A 180 -1.95 -1.62 5.02
C VAL A 180 -0.99 -2.37 5.92
N VAL A 181 0.10 -2.86 5.33
CA VAL A 181 1.01 -3.77 6.07
C VAL A 181 2.24 -3.06 6.61
N ALA A 182 2.65 -1.99 5.93
CA ALA A 182 3.78 -1.15 6.33
C ALA A 182 3.75 0.18 5.58
N TYR A 183 4.56 1.13 6.06
CA TYR A 183 4.89 2.34 5.34
C TYR A 183 6.22 2.91 5.80
N ALA A 184 6.77 3.80 4.97
CA ALA A 184 8.04 4.45 5.23
C ALA A 184 8.02 5.93 4.85
N PHE A 185 8.82 6.72 5.56
CA PHE A 185 9.06 8.12 5.21
C PHE A 185 10.28 8.25 4.29
N PHE A 186 10.13 9.13 3.29
CA PHE A 186 11.23 9.51 2.42
C PHE A 186 12.29 10.32 3.17
N PRO A 187 13.57 10.24 2.74
CA PRO A 187 14.59 11.14 3.23
C PRO A 187 14.30 12.56 2.73
N THR A 188 14.37 13.52 3.64
CA THR A 188 14.22 14.97 3.38
C THR A 188 15.51 15.63 2.90
N GLY A 189 16.66 14.99 3.11
CA GLY A 189 17.99 15.55 2.85
C GLY A 189 18.48 16.52 3.93
N ALA A 190 17.69 16.75 4.98
CA ALA A 190 18.08 17.61 6.09
C ALA A 190 19.22 16.98 6.93
N PRO A 191 20.14 17.78 7.49
CA PRO A 191 21.14 17.30 8.44
C PRO A 191 20.47 16.68 9.66
N ASN A 192 21.01 15.55 10.15
CA ASN A 192 20.52 14.82 11.33
C ASN A 192 19.06 14.34 11.23
N GLN A 193 18.52 14.20 10.02
CA GLN A 193 17.20 13.61 9.82
C GLN A 193 17.16 12.14 10.28
N VAL A 194 15.98 11.71 10.70
CA VAL A 194 15.67 10.29 10.94
C VAL A 194 14.44 9.96 10.11
N THR A 195 14.57 8.96 9.24
CA THR A 195 13.43 8.38 8.53
C THR A 195 12.89 7.21 9.34
N VAL A 196 11.61 6.92 9.16
CA VAL A 196 10.92 5.89 9.92
C VAL A 196 10.27 4.89 8.98
N VAL A 197 10.32 3.62 9.35
CA VAL A 197 9.51 2.54 8.78
C VAL A 197 8.62 2.01 9.90
N HIS A 198 7.32 1.99 9.64
CA HIS A 198 6.35 1.34 10.50
C HIS A 198 5.86 0.07 9.84
N VAL A 199 5.84 -1.01 10.62
CA VAL A 199 5.33 -2.33 10.22
C VAL A 199 4.12 -2.63 11.10
N ASP A 200 2.99 -2.99 10.49
CA ASP A 200 1.78 -3.36 11.23
C ASP A 200 2.05 -4.63 12.04
N GLU A 201 1.93 -4.57 13.36
CA GLU A 201 2.20 -5.71 14.25
C GLU A 201 1.11 -6.79 14.23
N THR A 202 -0.08 -6.47 13.71
CA THR A 202 -1.26 -7.35 13.70
C THR A 202 -1.26 -8.34 12.55
N GLU A 203 -0.39 -8.12 11.55
CA GLU A 203 -0.27 -8.98 10.37
C GLU A 203 0.44 -10.32 10.67
N PRO A 204 0.09 -11.40 9.94
CA PRO A 204 0.67 -12.72 10.15
C PRO A 204 2.06 -12.84 9.52
N TRP A 205 3.06 -12.17 10.10
CA TRP A 205 4.42 -12.12 9.56
C TRP A 205 5.14 -13.47 9.56
N HIS A 206 5.73 -13.81 8.42
CA HIS A 206 6.74 -14.84 8.28
C HIS A 206 8.14 -14.22 8.46
N ILE A 207 8.72 -14.44 9.65
CA ILE A 207 10.00 -13.86 10.10
C ILE A 207 11.15 -14.87 9.90
N THR A 208 11.18 -15.55 8.75
CA THR A 208 12.30 -16.41 8.38
C THR A 208 12.77 -16.04 6.98
N LEU A 209 13.96 -16.48 6.57
CA LEU A 209 14.48 -16.23 5.21
C LEU A 209 13.92 -17.20 4.17
N ALA A 210 13.08 -18.16 4.59
CA ALA A 210 12.42 -19.08 3.69
C ALA A 210 11.15 -18.43 3.10
N ARG A 211 10.69 -18.98 1.98
CA ARG A 211 9.43 -18.54 1.37
C ARG A 211 8.27 -18.78 2.36
N PRO A 212 7.37 -17.80 2.57
CA PRO A 212 6.25 -17.96 3.48
C PRO A 212 5.23 -18.98 2.94
N PRO A 213 4.42 -19.59 3.82
CA PRO A 213 3.18 -20.22 3.42
C PRO A 213 2.17 -19.18 2.89
N SER A 214 1.16 -19.62 2.15
CA SER A 214 0.22 -18.72 1.44
C SER A 214 -0.63 -17.81 2.33
N ASP A 215 -0.74 -18.13 3.61
CA ASP A 215 -1.50 -17.42 4.64
C ASP A 215 -0.66 -16.42 5.45
N LYS A 216 0.61 -16.21 5.10
CA LYS A 216 1.53 -15.32 5.82
C LYS A 216 2.19 -14.30 4.91
N LEU A 217 2.43 -13.12 5.45
CA LEU A 217 3.17 -12.05 4.76
C LEU A 217 4.67 -12.21 4.95
N TYR A 218 5.45 -11.93 3.90
CA TYR A 218 6.90 -12.11 3.95
C TYR A 218 7.60 -10.87 4.52
N LEU A 219 8.04 -10.93 5.79
CA LEU A 219 8.66 -9.76 6.43
C LEU A 219 9.94 -9.30 5.72
N LEU A 220 10.75 -10.22 5.17
CA LEU A 220 11.95 -9.83 4.43
C LEU A 220 11.58 -8.96 3.22
N GLN A 221 10.60 -9.40 2.43
CA GLN A 221 10.16 -8.69 1.24
C GLN A 221 9.59 -7.31 1.61
N THR A 222 8.71 -7.24 2.60
CA THR A 222 8.15 -5.96 3.07
C THR A 222 9.24 -5.03 3.58
N LEU A 223 10.17 -5.50 4.42
CA LEU A 223 11.26 -4.66 4.89
C LEU A 223 12.15 -4.18 3.74
N THR A 224 12.46 -5.03 2.76
CA THR A 224 13.24 -4.60 1.59
C THR A 224 12.51 -3.51 0.82
N TYR A 225 11.20 -3.67 0.60
CA TYR A 225 10.31 -2.68 -0.03
C TYR A 225 10.35 -1.34 0.70
N GLU A 226 10.01 -1.34 1.98
CA GLU A 226 9.92 -0.12 2.79
C GLU A 226 11.26 0.58 2.98
N ILE A 227 12.36 -0.18 3.10
CA ILE A 227 13.70 0.41 3.13
C ILE A 227 13.98 1.16 1.82
N GLY A 228 13.52 0.68 0.67
CA GLY A 228 13.65 1.38 -0.61
C GLY A 228 13.08 2.81 -0.57
N HIS A 229 11.93 3.01 0.08
CA HIS A 229 11.37 4.34 0.31
C HIS A 229 12.25 5.22 1.19
N THR A 230 12.82 4.66 2.26
CA THR A 230 13.79 5.39 3.10
C THR A 230 15.04 5.78 2.32
N LEU A 231 15.36 5.10 1.21
CA LEU A 231 16.46 5.42 0.30
C LEU A 231 16.07 6.40 -0.81
N GLY A 232 14.78 6.76 -0.90
CA GLY A 232 14.27 7.71 -1.89
C GLY A 232 13.57 7.09 -3.10
N LEU A 233 13.37 5.77 -3.12
CA LEU A 233 12.73 5.08 -4.25
C LEU A 233 11.21 5.17 -4.14
N THR A 234 10.56 5.52 -5.24
CA THR A 234 9.10 5.46 -5.39
C THR A 234 8.67 4.10 -5.91
N HIS A 235 7.37 3.80 -5.86
CA HIS A 235 6.81 2.59 -6.46
C HIS A 235 7.20 2.46 -7.95
N SER A 236 7.33 1.23 -8.42
CA SER A 236 7.52 0.91 -9.84
C SER A 236 6.24 0.31 -10.41
N MET A 237 6.01 0.53 -11.70
CA MET A 237 4.89 -0.12 -12.42
C MET A 237 5.26 -1.53 -12.93
N ARG A 238 6.46 -2.01 -12.62
CA ARG A 238 6.95 -3.32 -13.08
C ARG A 238 6.61 -4.39 -12.04
N GLU A 239 5.92 -5.45 -12.47
CA GLU A 239 5.55 -6.57 -11.58
C GLU A 239 6.76 -7.32 -10.99
N ASP A 240 7.91 -7.31 -11.67
CA ASP A 240 9.14 -7.95 -11.22
C ASP A 240 10.01 -7.07 -10.32
N SER A 241 9.54 -5.85 -10.01
CA SER A 241 10.22 -4.90 -9.14
C SER A 241 10.00 -5.22 -7.66
N VAL A 242 10.98 -4.86 -6.84
CA VAL A 242 10.85 -4.86 -5.38
C VAL A 242 10.20 -3.58 -4.84
N MET A 243 9.96 -2.58 -5.69
CA MET A 243 9.27 -1.31 -5.42
C MET A 243 8.07 -1.19 -6.34
#